data_AF-A0A0U9HBT3-F1
#
_entry.id   AF-A0A0U9HBT3-F1
#
_cell.length_a   1.000
_cell.length_b   1.000
_cell.length_c   1.000
_cell.angle_alpha   90.00
_cell.angle_beta   90.00
_cell.angle_gamma   90.00
#
_symmetry.space_group_name_H-M   'P 1'
#
loop_
_entity.id
_entity.type
_entity.pdbx_description
1 polymer ?
#
loop_
_entity_poly.entity_id
_entity_poly.type
_entity_poly.pdbx_seq_one_letter_code
_entity_poly.pdbx_strand_id
1 'polypeptide(L)'
;MSNSMPMQAQNQLGQLYNHVKSKYNMRVPLSRPIKFEDKEYKELKLDLESLNGEDIIAASNESKLMGDTYPVSEMSKTYLAVLAAKAAKVPTELILQLSAKDFTLVTMVVQDFLFQ
;
A
#
# COMPACT_ATOMS: atom_id res chain seq x y z
N MET A 1 25.85 35.49 -15.53
CA MET A 1 25.38 34.63 -16.65
C MET A 1 24.55 33.52 -16.03
N SER A 2 23.21 33.63 -16.07
CA SER A 2 22.32 32.60 -15.53
C SER A 2 22.34 31.41 -16.48
N ASN A 3 22.99 30.31 -16.09
CA ASN A 3 23.00 29.10 -16.88
C ASN A 3 21.64 28.40 -16.70
N SER A 4 20.64 28.82 -17.48
CA SER A 4 19.32 28.22 -17.44
C SER A 4 19.38 26.85 -18.11
N MET A 5 19.05 25.79 -17.37
CA MET A 5 19.06 24.43 -17.89
C MET A 5 18.12 24.29 -19.10
N PRO A 6 18.55 23.57 -20.16
CA PRO A 6 17.73 23.38 -21.35
C PRO A 6 16.45 22.60 -21.04
N MET A 7 15.36 22.99 -21.71
CA MET A 7 13.98 22.49 -21.49
C MET A 7 13.87 20.96 -21.53
N GLN A 8 14.69 20.28 -22.34
CA GLN A 8 14.74 18.82 -22.43
C GLN A 8 15.24 18.17 -21.14
N ALA A 9 16.24 18.76 -20.48
CA ALA A 9 16.76 18.27 -19.20
C ALA A 9 15.75 18.50 -18.05
N GLN A 10 15.02 19.62 -18.09
CA GLN A 10 13.94 19.89 -17.11
C GLN A 10 12.79 18.88 -17.25
N ASN A 11 12.41 18.52 -18.47
CA ASN A 11 11.39 17.49 -18.73
C ASN A 11 11.84 16.09 -18.31
N GLN A 12 13.11 15.73 -18.56
CA GLN A 12 13.67 14.45 -18.12
C GLN A 12 13.73 14.35 -16.60
N LEU A 13 14.16 15.40 -15.91
CA LEU A 13 14.17 15.47 -14.45
C LEU A 13 12.75 15.39 -13.86
N GLY A 14 11.78 16.06 -14.48
CA GLY A 14 10.37 15.97 -14.09
C GLY A 14 9.80 14.56 -14.28
N GLN A 15 10.14 13.88 -15.37
CA GLN A 15 9.73 12.49 -15.62
C GLN A 15 10.42 11.51 -14.66
N LEU A 16 11.71 11.69 -14.37
CA LEU A 16 12.43 10.90 -13.36
C LEU A 16 11.88 11.13 -11.97
N TYR A 17 11.64 12.38 -11.57
CA TYR A 17 11.05 12.71 -10.28
C TYR A 17 9.66 12.07 -10.14
N ASN A 18 8.81 12.19 -11.15
CA ASN A 18 7.50 11.57 -11.14
C ASN A 18 7.60 10.04 -11.21
N HIS A 19 8.55 9.46 -11.93
CA HIS A 19 8.79 8.02 -11.97
C HIS A 19 9.22 7.50 -10.60
N VAL A 20 10.19 8.15 -9.94
CA VAL A 20 10.64 7.80 -8.58
C VAL A 20 9.51 7.95 -7.57
N LYS A 21 8.70 9.02 -7.66
CA LYS A 21 7.54 9.24 -6.78
C LYS A 21 6.33 8.34 -7.09
N SER A 22 6.21 7.89 -8.34
CA SER A 22 5.13 7.03 -8.85
C SER A 22 5.43 5.55 -8.73
N LYS A 23 6.71 5.15 -8.66
CA LYS A 23 7.11 3.73 -8.66
C LYS A 23 6.56 2.96 -7.47
N TYR A 24 6.15 3.66 -6.41
CA TYR A 24 5.77 3.04 -5.14
C TYR A 24 4.43 3.51 -4.55
N ASN A 25 3.69 4.35 -5.28
CA ASN A 25 2.28 4.63 -4.98
C ASN A 25 1.41 3.59 -5.69
N MET A 26 1.32 2.40 -5.08
CA MET A 26 0.61 1.27 -5.68
C MET A 26 -0.89 1.53 -5.68
N ARG A 27 -1.50 1.53 -6.87
CA ARG A 27 -2.96 1.60 -7.00
C ARG A 27 -3.51 0.24 -7.35
N VAL A 28 -4.39 -0.27 -6.50
CA VAL A 28 -5.05 -1.56 -6.69
C VAL A 28 -6.52 -1.28 -7.04
N PRO A 29 -6.91 -1.35 -8.33
CA PRO A 29 -8.31 -1.22 -8.70
C PRO A 29 -9.10 -2.41 -8.15
N LEU A 30 -10.25 -2.13 -7.54
CA LEU A 30 -11.12 -3.17 -7.01
C LEU A 30 -12.00 -3.73 -8.13
N SER A 31 -12.11 -5.06 -8.19
CA SER A 31 -12.94 -5.74 -9.18
C SER A 31 -14.42 -5.35 -9.07
N ARG A 32 -14.87 -5.00 -7.86
CA ARG A 32 -16.19 -4.42 -7.58
C ARG A 32 -16.03 -3.30 -6.55
N PRO A 33 -16.77 -2.19 -6.69
CA PRO A 33 -16.77 -1.15 -5.67
C PRO A 33 -17.24 -1.72 -4.33
N ILE A 34 -16.57 -1.32 -3.24
CA ILE A 34 -16.98 -1.63 -1.88
C ILE A 34 -17.51 -0.36 -1.21
N LYS A 35 -18.66 -0.47 -0.54
CA LYS A 35 -19.14 0.57 0.36
C LYS A 35 -18.71 0.23 1.76
N PHE A 36 -18.02 1.17 2.40
CA PHE A 36 -17.59 1.04 3.78
C PHE A 36 -17.89 2.37 4.48
N GLU A 37 -18.68 2.31 5.54
CA GLU A 37 -19.33 3.50 6.13
C GLU A 37 -20.08 4.31 5.05
N ASP A 38 -19.88 5.63 5.00
CA ASP A 38 -20.52 6.54 4.05
C ASP A 38 -19.70 6.76 2.77
N LYS A 39 -18.70 5.90 2.49
CA LYS A 39 -17.78 6.05 1.35
C LYS A 39 -17.80 4.83 0.43
N GLU A 40 -17.73 5.09 -0.86
CA GLU A 40 -17.54 4.06 -1.90
C GLU A 40 -16.09 4.08 -2.39
N TYR A 41 -15.47 2.91 -2.39
CA TYR A 41 -14.09 2.70 -2.84
C TYR A 41 -14.10 1.89 -4.14
N LYS A 42 -13.45 2.43 -5.18
CA LYS A 42 -13.26 1.74 -6.48
C LYS A 42 -11.81 1.30 -6.69
N GLU A 43 -10.89 1.88 -5.93
CA GLU A 43 -9.47 1.56 -5.91
C GLU A 43 -8.94 1.79 -4.49
N LEU A 44 -7.86 1.08 -4.15
CA LEU A 44 -7.03 1.37 -2.98
C LEU A 44 -5.72 1.97 -3.44
N LYS A 45 -5.27 3.01 -2.75
CA LYS A 45 -3.95 3.62 -2.94
C LYS A 45 -3.08 3.22 -1.77
N LEU A 46 -2.02 2.47 -2.00
CA LEU A 46 -1.11 1.98 -0.97
C LEU A 46 0.19 2.79 -1.04
N ASP A 47 0.40 3.65 -0.04
CA ASP A 47 1.64 4.43 0.12
C ASP A 47 2.64 3.65 1.00
N LEU A 48 3.17 2.55 0.45
CA LEU A 48 3.98 1.58 1.21
C LEU A 48 5.35 2.13 1.64
N GLU A 49 5.92 3.05 0.87
CA GLU A 49 7.20 3.73 1.20
C GLU A 49 7.07 4.70 2.39
N SER A 50 5.85 5.17 2.67
CA SER A 50 5.61 6.03 3.82
C SER A 50 5.63 5.25 5.14
N LEU A 51 5.52 3.92 5.09
CA LEU A 51 5.60 3.05 6.25
C LEU A 51 7.03 3.03 6.80
N ASN A 52 7.13 3.04 8.11
CA ASN A 52 8.40 2.93 8.81
C ASN A 52 8.41 1.73 9.79
N GLY A 53 9.51 1.53 10.50
CA GLY A 53 9.65 0.41 11.43
C GLY A 53 8.60 0.38 12.55
N GLU A 54 8.09 1.52 12.99
CA GLU A 54 7.00 1.59 13.97
C GLU A 54 5.71 1.03 13.38
N ASP A 55 5.40 1.35 12.13
CA ASP A 55 4.22 0.82 11.43
C ASP A 55 4.28 -0.71 11.29
N ILE A 56 5.48 -1.25 10.99
CA ILE A 56 5.77 -2.68 10.92
C ILE A 56 5.50 -3.37 12.26
N ILE A 57 6.06 -2.83 13.35
CA ILE A 57 5.89 -3.38 14.70
C ILE A 57 4.43 -3.28 15.14
N ALA A 58 3.79 -2.13 14.92
CA ALA A 58 2.39 -1.92 15.24
C ALA A 58 1.50 -2.90 14.47
N ALA A 59 1.75 -3.12 13.18
CA ALA A 59 1.00 -4.09 12.38
C ALA A 59 1.19 -5.53 12.87
N SER A 60 2.40 -5.91 13.28
CA SER A 60 2.67 -7.24 13.86
C SER A 60 1.93 -7.45 15.19
N ASN A 61 1.88 -6.42 16.04
CA ASN A 61 1.16 -6.49 17.30
C ASN A 61 -0.36 -6.55 17.07
N GLU A 62 -0.88 -5.71 16.18
CA GLU A 62 -2.28 -5.70 15.79
C GLU A 62 -2.71 -7.05 15.20
N SER A 63 -1.93 -7.64 14.29
CA SER A 63 -2.26 -8.95 13.73
C SER A 63 -2.30 -10.06 14.80
N LYS A 64 -1.35 -10.06 15.75
CA LYS A 64 -1.35 -10.99 16.88
C LYS A 64 -2.59 -10.80 17.78
N LEU A 65 -3.00 -9.56 18.05
CA LEU A 65 -4.23 -9.28 18.80
C LEU A 65 -5.48 -9.77 18.07
N MET A 66 -5.45 -9.81 16.74
CA MET A 66 -6.49 -10.40 15.90
C MET A 66 -6.43 -11.95 15.83
N GLY A 67 -5.52 -12.59 16.58
CA GLY A 67 -5.37 -14.04 16.64
C GLY A 67 -4.46 -14.64 15.58
N ASP A 68 -3.65 -13.81 14.90
CA ASP A 68 -2.63 -14.31 13.99
C ASP A 68 -1.53 -15.10 14.72
N THR A 69 -1.26 -16.30 14.22
CA THR A 69 -0.30 -17.26 14.80
C THR A 69 0.81 -17.64 13.82
N TYR A 70 0.87 -17.01 12.64
CA TYR A 70 1.89 -17.30 11.65
C TYR A 70 3.30 -16.95 12.19
N PRO A 71 4.28 -17.86 12.07
CA PRO A 71 5.63 -17.64 12.59
C PRO A 71 6.44 -16.63 11.76
N VAL A 72 6.09 -16.46 10.48
CA VAL A 72 6.70 -15.50 9.55
C VAL A 72 5.64 -14.49 9.17
N SER A 73 5.73 -13.27 9.70
CA SER A 73 4.70 -12.24 9.55
C SER A 73 4.46 -11.89 8.09
N GLU A 74 5.51 -11.85 7.26
CA GLU A 74 5.46 -11.56 5.82
C GLU A 74 4.63 -12.59 5.02
N MET A 75 4.33 -13.75 5.61
CA MET A 75 3.45 -14.78 5.03
C MET A 75 2.02 -14.75 5.59
N SER A 76 1.77 -13.96 6.63
CA SER A 76 0.46 -13.84 7.25
C SER A 76 -0.45 -12.91 6.46
N LYS A 77 -1.60 -13.42 6.02
CA LYS A 77 -2.63 -12.59 5.38
C LYS A 77 -3.25 -11.56 6.33
N THR A 78 -3.28 -11.83 7.65
CA THR A 78 -3.79 -10.87 8.63
C THR A 78 -2.82 -9.69 8.80
N TYR A 79 -1.53 -9.98 8.96
CA TYR A 79 -0.48 -8.95 9.03
C TYR A 79 -0.42 -8.09 7.77
N LEU A 80 -0.41 -8.74 6.60
CA LEU A 80 -0.39 -8.04 5.30
C LEU A 80 -1.64 -7.16 5.11
N ALA A 81 -2.80 -7.58 5.62
CA ALA A 81 -4.01 -6.77 5.58
C ALA A 81 -3.92 -5.53 6.46
N VAL A 82 -3.36 -5.65 7.67
CA VAL A 82 -3.13 -4.51 8.57
C VAL A 82 -2.16 -3.51 7.93
N LEU A 83 -1.06 -3.98 7.33
CA LEU A 83 -0.13 -3.10 6.62
C LEU A 83 -0.78 -2.41 5.42
N ALA A 84 -1.58 -3.15 4.64
CA ALA A 84 -2.34 -2.56 3.54
C ALA A 84 -3.27 -1.44 4.03
N ALA A 85 -3.93 -1.64 5.18
CA ALA A 85 -4.82 -0.65 5.78
C ALA A 85 -4.07 0.61 6.20
N LYS A 86 -2.91 0.45 6.88
CA LYS A 86 -2.03 1.57 7.26
C LYS A 86 -1.55 2.35 6.03
N ALA A 87 -1.07 1.64 5.01
CA ALA A 87 -0.60 2.25 3.75
C ALA A 87 -1.72 2.97 2.97
N ALA A 88 -2.96 2.45 3.04
CA ALA A 88 -4.14 3.08 2.44
C ALA A 88 -4.78 4.17 3.30
N LYS A 89 -4.36 4.30 4.57
CA LYS A 89 -4.98 5.19 5.56
C LYS A 89 -6.47 4.93 5.72
N VAL A 90 -6.84 3.64 5.78
CA VAL A 90 -8.21 3.14 5.98
C VAL A 90 -8.25 2.16 7.16
N PRO A 91 -9.43 1.88 7.74
CA PRO A 91 -9.56 0.84 8.76
C PRO A 91 -9.21 -0.56 8.24
N THR A 92 -8.61 -1.40 9.09
CA THR A 92 -8.26 -2.80 8.76
C THR A 92 -9.50 -3.59 8.32
N GLU A 93 -10.66 -3.32 8.94
CA GLU A 93 -11.94 -3.97 8.62
C GLU A 93 -12.36 -3.75 7.16
N LEU A 94 -12.02 -2.60 6.56
CA LEU A 94 -12.31 -2.35 5.15
C LEU A 94 -11.55 -3.35 4.27
N ILE A 95 -10.27 -3.55 4.55
CA ILE A 95 -9.43 -4.50 3.82
C ILE A 95 -9.97 -5.92 3.98
N LEU A 96 -10.40 -6.30 5.19
CA LEU A 96 -10.96 -7.62 5.46
C LEU A 96 -12.33 -7.86 4.79
N GLN A 97 -13.09 -6.80 4.48
CA GLN A 97 -14.38 -6.89 3.80
C GLN A 97 -14.27 -6.91 2.27
N LEU A 98 -13.06 -6.77 1.71
CA LEU A 98 -12.84 -6.89 0.27
C LEU A 98 -13.28 -8.26 -0.24
N SER A 99 -13.62 -8.33 -1.53
CA SER A 99 -13.84 -9.62 -2.17
C SER A 99 -12.58 -10.48 -2.09
N ALA A 100 -12.71 -11.80 -2.01
CA ALA A 100 -11.55 -12.69 -1.88
C ALA A 100 -10.46 -12.42 -2.94
N LYS A 101 -10.87 -12.14 -4.19
CA LYS A 101 -9.96 -11.78 -5.28
C LYS A 101 -9.20 -10.49 -4.99
N ASP A 102 -9.90 -9.44 -4.55
CA ASP A 102 -9.29 -8.13 -4.28
C ASP A 102 -8.43 -8.18 -3.03
N PHE A 103 -8.86 -8.88 -1.98
CA PHE A 103 -8.08 -9.12 -0.77
C PHE A 103 -6.76 -9.84 -1.07
N THR A 104 -6.81 -10.93 -1.86
CA THR A 104 -5.61 -11.65 -2.27
C THR A 104 -4.67 -10.74 -3.05
N LEU A 105 -5.18 -9.95 -4.01
CA LEU A 105 -4.37 -9.03 -4.80
C LEU A 105 -3.71 -7.97 -3.93
N VAL A 106 -4.47 -7.30 -3.06
CA VAL A 106 -3.96 -6.26 -2.15
C VAL A 106 -2.87 -6.83 -1.24
N THR A 107 -3.11 -7.98 -0.60
CA THR A 107 -2.11 -8.60 0.29
C THR A 107 -0.88 -9.10 -0.45
N MET A 108 -1.00 -9.55 -1.70
CA MET A 108 0.15 -9.91 -2.54
C MET A 108 1.00 -8.69 -2.88
N VAL A 109 0.39 -7.54 -3.21
CA VAL A 109 1.14 -6.30 -3.47
C VAL A 109 1.96 -5.88 -2.25
N VAL A 110 1.39 -5.96 -1.05
CA VAL A 110 2.14 -5.67 0.19
C VAL A 110 3.25 -6.70 0.41
N GLN A 111 2.96 -7.99 0.20
CA GLN A 111 3.93 -9.07 0.38
C GLN A 111 5.13 -8.91 -0.58
N ASP A 112 4.86 -8.63 -1.86
CA ASP A 112 5.88 -8.42 -2.87
C ASP A 112 6.75 -7.20 -2.55
N PHE A 113 6.20 -6.16 -1.92
CA PHE A 113 6.96 -5.01 -1.45
C PHE A 113 7.93 -5.37 -0.30
N LEU A 114 7.50 -6.21 0.64
CA LEU A 114 8.35 -6.61 1.78
C LEU A 114 9.54 -7.50 1.36
N PHE A 115 9.51 -8.10 0.17
CA PHE A 115 10.58 -8.96 -0.35
C PHE A 115 11.52 -8.29 -1.35
N GLN A 116 11.36 -6.99 -1.62
CA GLN A 116 12.19 -6.22 -2.56
C GLN A 116 13.46 -5.62 -1.95
#